data_AF-A0A9N9DGC2-F1
#
_entry.id   AF-A0A9N9DGC2-F1
#
_cell.length_a   1.000
_cell.length_b   1.000
_cell.length_c   1.000
_cell.angle_alpha   90.00
_cell.angle_beta   90.00
_cell.angle_gamma   90.00
#
_symmetry.space_group_name_H-M   'P 1'
#
loop_
_entity.id
_entity.type
_entity.pdbx_description
1 polymer ?
#
loop_
_entity_poly.entity_id
_entity_poly.type
_entity_poly.pdbx_seq_one_letter_code
_entity_poly.pdbx_strand_id
1 'polypeptide(L)'
;FAYVSPPANGSSETVTIKNGDDFNFSWKKDSDSDVTSVTDVELFLMNDKNATWLGVIWNDGIKFSGDSASAKVKVAVPSGTSLPNTFKFRSWANTAKGPNCIAFSVDFKITQ
;
A
#
# COMPACT_ATOMS: atom_id res chain seq x y z
N PHE A 1 -0.10 -9.35 8.94
CA PHE A 1 0.15 -7.88 8.90
C PHE A 1 -0.87 -7.23 7.99
N ALA A 2 -1.21 -5.97 8.24
CA ALA A 2 -2.21 -5.24 7.48
C ALA A 2 -1.82 -3.75 7.39
N TYR A 3 -2.41 -3.05 6.42
CA TYR A 3 -2.33 -1.60 6.41
C TYR A 3 -3.16 -0.98 7.54
N VAL A 4 -2.65 0.12 8.07
CA VAL A 4 -3.40 1.08 8.90
C VAL A 4 -3.71 2.32 8.07
N SER A 5 -2.76 2.79 7.26
CA SER A 5 -2.91 3.89 6.31
C SER A 5 -2.21 3.55 4.99
N PRO A 6 -2.89 3.65 3.84
CA PRO A 6 -4.35 3.77 3.73
C PRO A 6 -5.04 2.55 4.37
N PRO A 7 -6.28 2.64 4.84
CA PRO A 7 -6.92 1.56 5.59
C PRO A 7 -6.85 0.21 4.87
N ALA A 8 -6.75 -0.88 5.62
CA ALA A 8 -6.78 -2.22 5.05
C ALA A 8 -8.11 -2.52 4.33
N ASN A 9 -8.02 -3.37 3.31
CA ASN A 9 -9.18 -3.84 2.56
C ASN A 9 -10.29 -4.37 3.50
N GLY A 10 -11.55 -3.97 3.24
CA GLY A 10 -12.69 -4.26 4.10
C GLY A 10 -13.11 -3.11 5.03
N SER A 11 -12.33 -2.03 5.13
CA SER A 11 -12.79 -0.77 5.72
C SER A 11 -13.80 -0.05 4.79
N SER A 12 -14.78 0.64 5.38
CA SER A 12 -15.76 1.47 4.65
C SER A 12 -15.24 2.87 4.32
N GLU A 13 -14.04 3.21 4.77
CA GLU A 13 -13.45 4.53 4.55
C GLU A 13 -13.04 4.72 3.09
N THR A 14 -13.46 5.85 2.51
CA THR A 14 -13.00 6.27 1.19
C THR A 14 -11.83 7.23 1.36
N VAL A 15 -10.67 6.88 0.81
CA VAL A 15 -9.49 7.75 0.83
C VAL A 15 -9.34 8.45 -0.52
N THR A 16 -9.08 9.76 -0.51
CA THR A 16 -8.73 10.54 -1.70
C THR A 16 -7.32 11.10 -1.54
N ILE A 17 -6.49 10.90 -2.56
CA ILE A 17 -5.09 11.33 -2.60
C ILE A 17 -4.86 12.12 -3.90
N LYS A 18 -4.03 13.16 -3.89
CA LYS A 18 -3.63 13.84 -5.13
C LYS A 18 -2.39 13.17 -5.72
N ASN A 19 -2.35 13.08 -7.04
CA ASN A 19 -1.16 12.59 -7.73
C ASN A 19 0.03 13.52 -7.49
N GLY A 20 1.18 12.95 -7.13
CA GLY A 20 2.40 13.67 -6.82
C GLY A 20 2.56 14.08 -5.35
N ASP A 21 1.52 13.93 -4.53
CA ASP A 21 1.60 14.19 -3.10
C ASP A 21 2.34 13.07 -2.36
N ASP A 22 3.00 13.44 -1.27
CA ASP A 22 3.47 12.47 -0.30
C ASP A 22 2.30 11.98 0.57
N PHE A 23 2.21 10.67 0.76
CA PHE A 23 1.25 10.03 1.63
C PHE A 23 1.98 9.20 2.70
N ASN A 24 1.48 9.23 3.94
CA ASN A 24 2.06 8.43 5.02
C ASN A 24 1.40 7.04 5.02
N PHE A 25 2.17 6.05 4.58
CA PHE A 25 1.80 4.66 4.67
C PHE A 25 2.16 4.12 6.04
N SER A 26 1.27 3.35 6.63
CA SER A 26 1.50 2.71 7.92
C SER A 26 0.94 1.30 7.93
N TRP A 27 1.65 0.43 8.64
CA TRP A 27 1.34 -0.98 8.76
C TRP A 27 1.36 -1.39 10.21
N LYS A 28 0.56 -2.40 10.52
CA LYS A 28 0.58 -3.10 11.79
C LYS A 28 0.73 -4.59 11.56
N LYS A 29 1.47 -5.26 12.43
CA LYS A 29 1.52 -6.71 12.52
C LYS A 29 0.94 -7.17 13.85
N ASP A 30 0.49 -8.41 13.89
CA ASP A 30 0.12 -9.06 15.15
C ASP A 30 1.38 -9.34 15.97
N SER A 31 1.24 -9.36 17.29
CA SER A 31 2.39 -9.48 18.20
C SER A 31 3.15 -10.79 18.04
N ASP A 32 2.45 -11.85 17.62
CA ASP A 32 2.97 -13.20 17.34
C ASP A 32 3.37 -13.40 15.86
N SER A 33 3.22 -12.38 15.02
CA SER A 33 3.56 -12.47 13.60
C SER A 33 5.08 -12.48 13.37
N ASP A 34 5.55 -13.41 12.55
CA ASP A 34 6.94 -13.50 12.10
C ASP A 34 7.34 -12.42 11.07
N VAL A 35 6.46 -11.47 10.74
CA VAL A 35 6.77 -10.36 9.81
C VAL A 35 7.82 -9.43 10.42
N THR A 36 8.88 -9.14 9.66
CA THR A 36 10.04 -8.36 10.11
C THR A 36 10.15 -6.99 9.46
N SER A 37 9.81 -6.89 8.17
CA SER A 37 9.91 -5.64 7.41
C SER A 37 8.91 -5.60 6.27
N VAL A 38 8.40 -4.42 5.96
CA VAL A 38 7.74 -4.15 4.67
C VAL A 38 8.82 -3.84 3.65
N THR A 39 8.74 -4.42 2.45
CA THR A 39 9.77 -4.28 1.41
C THR A 39 9.40 -3.24 0.37
N ASP A 40 8.14 -3.18 -0.02
CA ASP A 40 7.68 -2.31 -1.08
C ASP A 40 6.20 -1.94 -0.93
N VAL A 41 5.80 -0.97 -1.77
CA VAL A 41 4.42 -0.61 -2.07
C VAL A 41 4.26 -0.55 -3.58
N GLU A 42 3.30 -1.28 -4.09
CA GLU A 42 2.89 -1.30 -5.48
C GLU A 42 1.53 -0.64 -5.66
N LEU A 43 1.32 -0.07 -6.85
CA LEU A 43 0.11 0.59 -7.26
C LEU A 43 -0.62 -0.22 -8.34
N PHE A 44 -1.93 -0.37 -8.16
CA PHE A 44 -2.84 -1.01 -9.11
C PHE A 44 -3.95 -0.03 -9.49
N LEU A 45 -4.25 0.05 -10.79
CA LEU A 45 -5.46 0.67 -11.31
C LEU A 45 -6.62 -0.33 -11.24
N MET A 46 -7.74 0.08 -10.65
CA MET A 46 -8.93 -0.74 -10.49
C MET A 46 -9.96 -0.39 -11.57
N ASN A 47 -10.37 -1.38 -12.37
CA ASN A 47 -11.40 -1.24 -13.41
C ASN A 47 -12.45 -2.33 -13.20
N ASP A 48 -13.67 -2.00 -12.77
CA ASP A 48 -14.79 -2.92 -12.50
C ASP A 48 -14.43 -4.24 -11.80
N LYS A 49 -13.94 -5.25 -12.54
CA LYS A 49 -13.56 -6.59 -12.05
C LYS A 49 -12.07 -6.92 -12.19
N ASN A 50 -11.27 -6.01 -12.75
CA ASN A 50 -9.86 -6.21 -13.06
C ASN A 50 -8.98 -5.22 -12.30
N ALA A 51 -7.79 -5.67 -11.93
CA ALA A 51 -6.72 -4.82 -11.40
C ALA A 51 -5.56 -4.83 -12.40
N THR A 52 -5.11 -3.65 -12.83
CA THR A 52 -3.93 -3.49 -13.69
C THR A 52 -2.78 -3.01 -12.83
N TRP A 53 -1.71 -3.80 -12.73
CA TRP A 53 -0.50 -3.37 -12.04
C TRP A 53 0.16 -2.21 -12.80
N LEU A 54 0.41 -1.11 -12.10
CA LEU A 54 1.02 0.09 -12.67
C LEU A 54 2.50 0.23 -12.33
N GLY A 55 2.95 -0.37 -11.22
CA GLY A 55 4.35 -0.33 -10.82
C GLY A 55 4.56 -0.34 -9.31
N VAL A 56 5.83 -0.33 -8.92
CA VAL A 56 6.28 -0.09 -7.55
C VAL A 56 6.43 1.41 -7.34
N ILE A 57 5.79 1.97 -6.31
CA ILE A 57 5.87 3.40 -5.97
C ILE A 57 6.80 3.68 -4.78
N TRP A 58 7.20 2.63 -4.07
CA TRP A 58 8.17 2.69 -2.98
C TRP A 58 8.82 1.33 -2.75
N ASN A 59 10.13 1.28 -2.53
CA ASN A 59 10.89 0.03 -2.35
C ASN A 59 12.13 0.18 -1.44
N ASP A 60 12.21 1.24 -0.63
CA ASP A 60 13.35 1.45 0.27
C ASP A 60 13.39 0.41 1.40
N GLY A 61 12.24 -0.19 1.71
CA GLY A 61 12.05 -1.12 2.80
C GLY A 61 12.01 -0.44 4.17
N ILE A 62 11.27 -1.03 5.11
CA ILE A 62 11.21 -0.55 6.49
C ILE A 62 10.98 -1.70 7.46
N LYS A 63 11.77 -1.73 8.54
CA LYS A 63 11.60 -2.70 9.62
C LYS A 63 10.48 -2.29 10.56
N PHE A 64 9.78 -3.27 11.11
CA PHE A 64 8.86 -3.02 12.20
C PHE A 64 9.61 -2.61 13.46
N SER A 65 9.15 -1.54 14.12
CA SER A 65 9.58 -1.15 15.46
C SER A 65 8.45 -1.53 16.42
N GLY A 66 8.63 -2.64 17.13
CA GLY A 66 7.54 -3.32 17.82
C GLY A 66 6.55 -3.90 16.79
N ASP A 67 5.29 -3.49 16.87
CA ASP A 67 4.22 -4.00 16.00
C ASP A 67 3.82 -3.04 14.87
N SER A 68 4.53 -1.92 14.73
CA SER A 68 4.22 -0.88 13.74
C SER A 68 5.39 -0.53 12.84
N ALA A 69 5.07 -0.13 11.60
CA ALA A 69 5.99 0.48 10.66
C ALA A 69 5.28 1.60 9.88
N SER A 70 6.01 2.61 9.42
CA SER A 70 5.44 3.68 8.59
C SER A 70 6.47 4.34 7.67
N ALA A 71 6.08 4.63 6.43
CA ALA A 71 6.91 5.27 5.44
C ALA A 71 6.16 6.41 4.75
N LYS A 72 6.85 7.52 4.50
CA LYS A 72 6.35 8.62 3.70
C LYS A 72 6.67 8.33 2.23
N VAL A 73 5.64 8.14 1.41
CA VAL A 73 5.77 7.69 0.02
C VAL A 73 5.13 8.70 -0.91
N LYS A 74 5.85 9.09 -1.96
CA LYS A 74 5.30 9.92 -3.03
C LYS A 74 4.38 9.09 -3.91
N VAL A 75 3.09 9.41 -3.94
CA VAL A 75 2.13 8.70 -4.78
C VAL A 75 2.23 9.25 -6.20
N ALA A 76 2.94 8.54 -7.08
CA ALA A 76 3.13 8.92 -8.47
C ALA A 76 2.44 7.91 -9.40
N VAL A 77 1.38 8.35 -10.06
CA VAL A 77 0.70 7.57 -11.09
C VAL A 77 1.45 7.72 -12.42
N PRO A 78 1.76 6.62 -13.14
CA PRO A 78 2.41 6.69 -14.44
C PRO A 78 1.65 7.56 -15.45
N SER A 79 2.40 8.30 -16.26
CA SER A 79 1.84 9.13 -17.33
C SER A 79 0.99 8.32 -18.30
N GLY A 80 -0.14 8.90 -18.75
CA GLY A 80 -1.10 8.21 -19.62
C GLY A 80 -2.20 7.48 -18.87
N THR A 81 -2.11 7.36 -17.54
CA THR A 81 -3.23 6.91 -16.71
C THR A 81 -4.24 8.05 -16.53
N SER A 82 -5.50 7.82 -16.88
CA SER A 82 -6.57 8.79 -16.67
C SER A 82 -6.81 9.06 -15.18
N LEU A 83 -6.91 10.33 -14.80
CA LEU A 83 -7.26 10.78 -13.45
C LEU A 83 -8.47 11.76 -13.52
N PRO A 84 -9.39 11.75 -12.54
CA PRO A 84 -9.37 10.91 -11.35
C PRO A 84 -9.77 9.46 -11.63
N ASN A 85 -9.23 8.52 -10.86
CA ASN A 85 -9.59 7.10 -10.99
C ASN A 85 -9.45 6.35 -9.67
N THR A 86 -9.88 5.09 -9.64
CA THR A 86 -9.82 4.21 -8.47
C THR A 86 -8.58 3.32 -8.52
N PHE A 87 -7.88 3.23 -7.41
CA PHE A 87 -6.62 2.51 -7.28
C PHE A 87 -6.61 1.65 -6.02
N LYS A 88 -5.66 0.71 -5.97
CA LYS A 88 -5.37 -0.12 -4.81
C LYS A 88 -3.87 -0.24 -4.61
N PHE A 89 -3.42 -0.27 -3.36
CA PHE A 89 -2.03 -0.52 -3.02
C PHE A 89 -1.86 -1.95 -2.55
N ARG A 90 -0.74 -2.56 -2.93
CA ARG A 90 -0.26 -3.83 -2.37
C ARG A 90 1.10 -3.59 -1.71
N SER A 91 1.28 -4.05 -0.49
CA SER A 91 2.61 -4.10 0.13
C SER A 91 3.10 -5.53 0.20
N TRP A 92 4.39 -5.73 -0.03
CA TRP A 92 5.08 -6.96 0.35
C TRP A 92 5.80 -6.79 1.68
N ALA A 93 5.90 -7.88 2.43
CA ALA A 93 6.63 -7.94 3.68
C ALA A 93 7.42 -9.24 3.83
N ASN A 94 8.64 -9.13 4.34
CA ASN A 94 9.48 -10.27 4.68
C ASN A 94 9.09 -10.85 6.04
N THR A 95 9.22 -12.16 6.16
CA THR A 95 9.06 -12.90 7.41
C THR A 95 10.40 -13.48 7.86
N ALA A 96 10.58 -13.64 9.17
CA ALA A 96 11.76 -14.33 9.72
C ALA A 96 11.73 -15.83 9.38
N LYS A 97 10.53 -16.40 9.24
CA LYS A 97 10.28 -17.79 8.92
C LYS A 97 9.11 -17.89 7.94
N GLY A 98 9.22 -18.77 6.95
CA GLY A 98 8.16 -19.03 5.99
C GLY A 98 8.15 -18.07 4.80
N PRO A 99 7.04 -18.00 4.05
CA PRO A 99 6.94 -17.17 2.86
C PRO A 99 6.77 -15.69 3.20
N ASN A 100 7.05 -14.83 2.23
CA ASN A 100 6.70 -13.42 2.30
C ASN A 100 5.17 -13.24 2.37
N CYS A 101 4.75 -12.17 3.03
CA CYS A 101 3.36 -11.82 3.20
C CYS A 101 3.01 -10.63 2.29
N ILE A 102 1.73 -10.53 1.92
CA ILE A 102 1.18 -9.34 1.24
C ILE A 102 0.02 -8.74 2.03
N ALA A 103 -0.18 -7.43 1.89
CA ALA A 103 -1.35 -6.72 2.39
C ALA A 103 -1.91 -5.80 1.31
N PHE A 104 -3.22 -5.63 1.30
CA PHE A 104 -3.95 -4.76 0.36
C PHE A 104 -4.66 -3.64 1.10
N SER A 105 -4.62 -2.44 0.52
CA SER A 105 -5.44 -1.33 1.00
C SER A 105 -6.90 -1.49 0.58
N VAL A 106 -7.77 -0.64 1.11
CA VAL A 106 -9.03 -0.29 0.46
C VAL A 106 -8.79 0.30 -0.93
N ASP A 107 -9.86 0.35 -1.72
CA ASP A 107 -9.89 1.18 -2.92
C ASP A 107 -9.81 2.66 -2.53
N PHE A 108 -9.02 3.44 -3.25
CA PHE A 108 -8.88 4.87 -3.04
C PHE A 108 -8.93 5.62 -4.35
N LYS A 109 -9.32 6.89 -4.29
CA LYS A 109 -9.42 7.76 -5.46
C LYS A 109 -8.15 8.60 -5.56
N ILE A 110 -7.42 8.49 -6.66
CA ILE A 110 -6.35 9.44 -6.96
C ILE A 110 -6.91 10.51 -7.89
N THR A 111 -6.69 11.78 -7.55
CA THR A 111 -7.05 12.94 -8.39
C THR A 111 -5.80 13.58 -8.99
N GLN A 112 -6.01 14.58 -9.86
CA GLN A 112 -4.93 15.48 -10.25
C GLN A 112 -4.39 16.25 -9.04
#